data_AF-A0A349Z5M4-F1
#
_entry.id   AF-A0A349Z5M4-F1
#
_cell.length_a   1.000
_cell.length_b   1.000
_cell.length_c   1.000
_cell.angle_alpha   90.00
_cell.angle_beta   90.00
_cell.angle_gamma   90.00
#
_symmetry.space_group_name_H-M   'P 1'
#
loop_
_entity.id
_entity.type
_entity.pdbx_description
1 polymer ?
#
loop_
_entity_poly.entity_id
_entity_poly.type
_entity_poly.pdbx_seq_one_letter_code
_entity_poly.pdbx_strand_id
1 'polypeptide(L)'
;MKSLFSGALVALSFFSVSALADDADALKTKLAGLESFKAAFTQLVTDENGEVVHEATGNLTMARPDKLRWETLSPDETVLIADGSAVWHIDEWVEQVTVMSQAQAIDNNPMVLLTSNDDATWQQYTVNATQPNSYTVSAKAEGGQIRTL
;
A
#
# COMPACT_ATOMS: atom_id res chain seq x y z
N MET A 1 -26.38 -69.29 16.07
CA MET A 1 -26.52 -67.83 15.88
C MET A 1 -26.01 -67.12 17.13
N LYS A 2 -24.92 -66.37 17.02
CA LYS A 2 -24.40 -65.40 18.01
C LYS A 2 -23.42 -64.52 17.22
N SER A 3 -23.90 -63.36 16.79
CA SER A 3 -23.20 -62.45 15.90
C SER A 3 -22.03 -61.76 16.59
N LEU A 4 -20.91 -61.68 15.87
CA LEU A 4 -19.74 -60.85 16.16
C LEU A 4 -19.95 -59.43 15.60
N PHE A 5 -19.06 -58.52 16.02
CA PHE A 5 -18.76 -57.16 15.49
C PHE A 5 -19.46 -55.95 16.13
N SER A 6 -18.67 -55.14 16.84
CA SER A 6 -18.34 -53.77 16.39
C SER A 6 -17.41 -53.07 17.39
N GLY A 7 -16.11 -53.00 17.06
CA GLY A 7 -15.20 -52.03 17.63
C GLY A 7 -14.80 -51.07 16.52
N ALA A 8 -15.55 -49.97 16.36
CA ALA A 8 -15.22 -48.92 15.40
C ALA A 8 -14.13 -48.03 16.00
N LEU A 9 -12.90 -48.22 15.52
CA LEU A 9 -11.77 -47.34 15.80
C LEU A 9 -12.01 -46.02 15.05
N VAL A 10 -12.43 -44.97 15.77
CA VAL A 10 -12.54 -43.61 15.21
C VAL A 10 -11.14 -43.05 15.05
N ALA A 11 -10.61 -43.10 13.83
CA ALA A 11 -9.39 -42.40 13.46
C ALA A 11 -9.70 -40.91 13.30
N LEU A 12 -9.26 -40.07 14.26
CA LEU A 12 -9.26 -38.62 14.10
C LEU A 12 -8.15 -38.23 13.11
N SER A 13 -8.52 -38.04 11.85
CA SER A 13 -7.67 -37.43 10.85
C SER A 13 -7.46 -35.96 11.19
N PHE A 14 -6.24 -35.61 11.61
CA PHE A 14 -5.79 -34.22 11.70
C PHE A 14 -5.69 -33.66 10.28
N PHE A 15 -6.73 -32.98 9.82
CA PHE A 15 -6.63 -32.12 8.64
C PHE A 15 -5.86 -30.87 9.06
N SER A 16 -4.58 -30.82 8.71
CA SER A 16 -3.81 -29.58 8.73
C SER A 16 -4.43 -28.66 7.69
N VAL A 17 -5.26 -27.71 8.14
CA VAL A 17 -5.65 -26.56 7.34
C VAL A 17 -4.39 -25.75 7.15
N SER A 18 -3.78 -25.84 5.97
CA SER A 18 -2.76 -24.87 5.56
C SER A 18 -3.46 -23.52 5.51
N ALA A 19 -3.27 -22.70 6.54
CA ALA A 19 -3.66 -21.31 6.49
C ALA A 19 -2.89 -20.67 5.33
N LEU A 20 -3.61 -20.30 4.27
CA LEU A 20 -3.11 -19.37 3.27
C LEU A 20 -2.73 -18.10 4.06
N ALA A 21 -1.43 -17.79 4.13
CA ALA A 21 -0.99 -16.51 4.66
C ALA A 21 -1.68 -15.43 3.81
N ASP A 22 -2.36 -14.48 4.47
CA ASP A 22 -2.95 -13.34 3.78
C ASP A 22 -1.80 -12.53 3.16
N ASP A 23 -1.83 -12.33 1.84
CA ASP A 23 -0.81 -11.56 1.12
C ASP A 23 -0.70 -10.14 1.69
N ALA A 24 -1.80 -9.60 2.23
CA ALA A 24 -1.82 -8.34 2.95
C ALA A 24 -0.96 -8.40 4.22
N ASP A 25 -1.08 -9.46 5.03
CA ASP A 25 -0.27 -9.64 6.25
C ASP A 25 1.21 -9.82 5.93
N ALA A 26 1.52 -10.54 4.85
CA ALA A 26 2.89 -10.72 4.38
C ALA A 26 3.53 -9.39 3.97
N LEU A 27 2.82 -8.58 3.17
CA LEU A 27 3.29 -7.26 2.77
C LEU A 27 3.38 -6.31 3.97
N LYS A 28 2.37 -6.31 4.85
CA LYS A 28 2.34 -5.49 6.07
C LYS A 28 3.54 -5.79 6.97
N THR A 29 3.83 -7.07 7.21
CA THR A 29 4.98 -7.51 8.00
C THR A 29 6.29 -7.06 7.37
N LYS A 30 6.41 -7.17 6.04
CA LYS A 30 7.59 -6.71 5.32
C LYS A 30 7.80 -5.20 5.46
N LEU A 31 6.73 -4.42 5.33
CA LEU A 31 6.80 -2.95 5.43
C LEU A 31 6.93 -2.46 6.88
N ALA A 32 6.53 -3.25 7.88
CA ALA A 32 6.65 -2.90 9.30
C ALA A 32 8.12 -2.72 9.73
N GLY A 33 9.07 -3.38 9.05
CA GLY A 33 10.51 -3.18 9.27
C GLY A 33 11.05 -1.85 8.76
N LEU A 34 10.28 -1.09 7.97
CA LEU A 34 10.66 0.22 7.43
C LEU A 34 10.12 1.34 8.32
N GLU A 35 10.73 1.53 9.49
CA GLU A 35 10.38 2.64 10.39
C GLU A 35 10.69 4.01 9.78
N SER A 36 11.80 4.11 9.04
CA SER A 36 12.14 5.26 8.22
C SER A 36 12.88 4.82 6.97
N PHE A 37 12.70 5.56 5.88
CA PHE A 37 13.31 5.25 4.60
C PHE A 37 13.56 6.52 3.80
N LYS A 38 14.65 6.52 3.02
CA LYS A 38 15.01 7.58 2.08
C LYS A 38 15.45 6.96 0.75
N ALA A 39 14.97 7.51 -0.35
CA ALA A 39 15.40 7.13 -1.68
C ALA A 39 15.27 8.28 -2.66
N ALA A 40 16.10 8.27 -3.70
CA ALA A 40 15.83 9.02 -4.92
C ALA A 40 14.86 8.23 -5.80
N PHE A 41 14.01 8.92 -6.57
CA PHE A 41 13.09 8.31 -7.52
C PHE A 41 13.21 8.92 -8.92
N THR A 42 12.80 8.12 -9.90
CA THR A 42 12.43 8.57 -11.24
C THR A 42 10.98 8.14 -11.46
N GLN A 43 10.14 9.06 -11.88
CA GLN A 43 8.72 8.84 -12.15
C GLN A 43 8.48 8.96 -13.65
N LEU A 44 7.70 8.02 -14.18
CA LEU A 44 7.21 8.01 -15.55
C LEU A 44 5.69 7.85 -15.49
N VAL A 45 4.95 8.80 -16.05
CA VAL A 45 3.50 8.73 -16.19
C VAL A 45 3.18 8.48 -17.65
N THR A 46 2.41 7.43 -17.92
CA THR A 46 1.98 7.07 -19.27
C THR A 46 0.46 7.12 -19.38
N ASP A 47 -0.05 7.45 -20.56
CA ASP A 47 -1.48 7.36 -20.86
C ASP A 47 -1.92 5.90 -21.13
N GLU A 48 -3.20 5.71 -21.47
CA GLU A 48 -3.78 4.40 -21.80
C GLU A 48 -3.17 3.75 -23.06
N ASN A 49 -2.53 4.55 -23.93
CA ASN A 49 -1.85 4.08 -25.14
C ASN A 49 -0.36 3.75 -24.88
N GLY A 50 0.14 4.01 -23.66
CA GLY A 50 1.53 3.83 -23.29
C GLY A 50 2.45 5.00 -23.68
N GLU A 51 1.90 6.12 -24.12
CA GLU A 51 2.68 7.33 -24.41
C GLU A 51 3.06 8.02 -23.11
N VAL A 52 4.33 8.46 -23.01
CA VAL A 52 4.83 9.17 -21.84
C VAL A 52 4.27 10.59 -21.83
N VAL A 53 3.45 10.90 -20.82
CA VAL A 53 2.83 12.22 -20.65
C VAL A 53 3.53 13.08 -19.61
N HIS A 54 4.31 12.48 -18.72
CA HIS A 54 5.07 13.20 -17.71
C HIS A 54 6.26 12.39 -17.19
N GLU A 55 7.37 13.06 -16.95
CA GLU A 55 8.57 12.51 -16.32
C GLU A 55 8.99 13.41 -15.17
N ALA A 56 9.41 12.82 -14.06
CA ALA A 56 9.91 13.58 -12.92
C ALA A 56 11.03 12.84 -12.19
N THR A 57 11.87 13.58 -11.48
CA THR A 57 12.86 13.01 -10.56
C THR A 57 12.77 13.70 -9.21
N GLY A 58 13.19 13.01 -8.16
CA GLY A 58 13.11 13.60 -6.83
C GLY A 58 13.56 12.69 -5.71
N ASN A 59 13.20 13.09 -4.48
CA ASN A 59 13.52 12.39 -3.25
C ASN A 59 12.24 12.01 -2.50
N LEU A 60 12.20 10.78 -2.01
CA LEU A 60 11.22 10.30 -1.05
C LEU A 60 11.89 10.15 0.31
N THR A 61 11.31 10.74 1.34
CA THR A 61 11.59 10.43 2.74
C THR A 61 10.29 10.01 3.41
N MET A 62 10.32 8.93 4.16
CA MET A 62 9.17 8.48 4.94
C MET A 62 9.58 8.10 6.36
N ALA A 63 8.63 8.25 7.28
CA ALA A 63 8.74 7.78 8.65
C ALA A 63 7.38 7.28 9.12
N ARG A 64 7.36 6.17 9.83
CA ARG A 64 6.15 5.64 10.43
C ARG A 64 5.88 6.31 11.80
N PRO A 65 4.61 6.46 12.20
CA PRO A 65 3.42 6.31 11.35
C PRO A 65 3.19 7.56 10.48
N ASP A 66 2.56 7.36 9.32
CA ASP A 66 1.85 8.38 8.54
C ASP A 66 2.64 9.62 8.06
N LYS A 67 3.98 9.61 8.12
CA LYS A 67 4.81 10.74 7.66
C LYS A 67 5.50 10.43 6.35
N LEU A 68 5.38 11.35 5.42
CA LEU A 68 5.97 11.27 4.09
C LEU A 68 6.36 12.66 3.61
N ARG A 69 7.54 12.78 3.02
CA ARG A 69 7.99 13.94 2.26
C ARG A 69 8.37 13.45 0.87
N TRP A 70 7.61 13.90 -0.11
CA TRP A 70 7.87 13.71 -1.53
C TRP A 70 8.33 15.03 -2.10
N GLU A 71 9.58 15.08 -2.55
CA GLU A 71 10.20 16.27 -3.09
C GLU A 71 10.54 16.02 -4.55
N THR A 72 9.82 16.68 -5.44
CA THR A 72 10.11 16.68 -6.88
C THR A 72 11.17 17.73 -7.15
N LEU A 73 12.24 17.35 -7.85
CA LEU A 73 13.36 18.23 -8.21
C LEU A 73 13.33 18.65 -9.68
N SER A 74 12.67 17.88 -10.53
CA SER A 74 12.57 18.12 -11.98
C SER A 74 11.25 17.55 -12.49
N PRO A 75 10.57 18.21 -13.46
CA PRO A 75 10.97 19.47 -14.11
C PRO A 75 10.77 20.71 -13.25
N ASP A 76 9.76 20.70 -12.38
CA ASP A 76 9.39 21.82 -11.52
C ASP A 76 9.45 21.39 -10.05
N GLU A 77 10.05 22.24 -9.22
CA GLU A 77 10.28 21.94 -7.81
C GLU A 77 8.96 22.03 -7.02
N THR A 78 8.55 20.90 -6.46
CA THR A 78 7.35 20.80 -5.62
C THR A 78 7.61 19.91 -4.42
N VAL A 79 6.98 20.24 -3.29
CA VAL A 79 7.11 19.45 -2.06
C VAL A 79 5.74 19.07 -1.55
N LEU A 80 5.52 17.77 -1.41
CA LEU A 80 4.35 17.21 -0.73
C LEU A 80 4.78 16.63 0.62
N ILE A 81 4.21 17.15 1.71
CA ILE A 81 4.50 16.74 3.08
C ILE A 81 3.22 16.24 3.74
N ALA A 82 3.19 14.95 4.10
CA ALA A 82 2.24 14.37 5.03
C ALA A 82 2.87 14.36 6.43
N ASP A 83 2.26 15.05 7.39
CA ASP A 83 2.79 15.18 8.76
C ASP A 83 2.11 14.26 9.79
N GLY A 84 1.10 13.49 9.35
CA GLY A 84 0.22 12.64 10.17
C GLY A 84 -1.15 13.26 10.42
N SER A 85 -1.35 14.55 10.10
CA SER A 85 -2.62 15.27 10.27
C SER A 85 -3.04 15.97 8.97
N ALA A 86 -2.11 16.63 8.30
CA ALA A 86 -2.34 17.39 7.09
C ALA A 86 -1.37 16.98 5.98
N VAL A 87 -1.82 17.17 4.75
CA VAL A 87 -0.98 17.16 3.56
C VAL A 87 -0.76 18.59 3.11
N TRP A 88 0.50 18.97 3.05
CA TRP A 88 0.98 20.26 2.55
C TRP A 88 1.54 20.04 1.15
N HIS A 89 1.00 20.75 0.17
CA HIS A 89 1.58 20.84 -1.16
C HIS A 89 2.15 22.25 -1.33
N ILE A 90 3.47 22.32 -1.51
CA ILE A 90 4.23 23.54 -1.65
C ILE A 90 4.75 23.58 -3.08
N ASP A 91 4.36 24.61 -3.81
CA ASP A 91 4.90 24.94 -5.12
C ASP A 91 5.70 26.24 -4.95
N GLU A 92 7.02 26.13 -5.03
CA GLU A 92 7.91 27.27 -4.81
C GLU A 92 7.91 28.24 -6.00
N TRP A 93 7.57 27.76 -7.20
CA TRP A 93 7.60 28.57 -8.42
C TRP A 93 6.43 29.56 -8.47
N VAL A 94 5.23 29.14 -8.08
CA VAL A 94 4.07 30.05 -7.93
C VAL A 94 3.92 30.64 -6.51
N GLU A 95 4.86 30.37 -5.61
CA GLU A 95 4.80 30.80 -4.20
C GLU A 95 3.49 30.39 -3.49
N GLN A 96 3.02 29.17 -3.73
CA GLN A 96 1.73 28.69 -3.23
C GLN A 96 1.88 27.53 -2.25
N VAL A 97 1.07 27.59 -1.18
CA VAL A 97 0.90 26.47 -0.24
C VAL A 97 -0.57 26.07 -0.21
N THR A 98 -0.84 24.80 -0.51
CA THR A 98 -2.16 24.19 -0.34
C THR A 98 -2.13 23.20 0.81
N VAL A 99 -3.11 23.27 1.69
CA VAL A 99 -3.21 22.40 2.88
C VAL A 99 -4.55 21.70 2.88
N MET A 100 -4.52 20.38 3.06
CA MET A 100 -5.74 19.57 3.18
C MET A 100 -5.59 18.55 4.30
N SER A 101 -6.72 18.03 4.80
CA SER A 101 -6.69 16.94 5.78
C SER A 101 -6.02 15.72 5.17
N GLN A 102 -5.10 15.10 5.91
CA GLN A 102 -4.44 13.88 5.44
C GLN A 102 -5.43 12.73 5.29
N ALA A 103 -6.44 12.64 6.16
CA ALA A 103 -7.51 11.66 6.03
C ALA A 103 -8.29 11.80 4.72
N GLN A 104 -8.43 13.02 4.19
CA GLN A 104 -9.06 13.27 2.89
C GLN A 104 -8.09 12.97 1.73
N ALA A 105 -6.81 13.31 1.87
CA ALA A 105 -5.80 13.13 0.83
C ALA A 105 -5.44 11.65 0.57
N ILE A 106 -5.56 10.80 1.60
CA ILE A 106 -5.24 9.37 1.51
C ILE A 106 -6.45 8.51 1.14
N ASP A 107 -7.64 9.09 1.02
CA ASP A 107 -8.85 8.34 0.68
C ASP A 107 -8.66 7.64 -0.68
N ASN A 108 -8.67 6.31 -0.66
CA ASN A 108 -8.38 5.45 -1.82
C ASN A 108 -6.97 5.59 -2.43
N ASN A 109 -5.99 6.14 -1.71
CA ASN A 109 -4.59 6.20 -2.16
C ASN A 109 -3.73 5.10 -1.50
N PRO A 110 -3.37 4.01 -2.21
CA PRO A 110 -2.63 2.88 -1.65
C PRO A 110 -1.23 3.24 -1.11
N MET A 111 -0.67 4.40 -1.46
CA MET A 111 0.61 4.84 -0.89
C MET A 111 0.55 4.97 0.63
N VAL A 112 -0.64 5.13 1.22
CA VAL A 112 -0.82 5.13 2.68
C VAL A 112 -0.26 3.87 3.35
N LEU A 113 -0.31 2.71 2.68
CA LEU A 113 0.19 1.43 3.22
C LEU A 113 1.71 1.43 3.46
N LEU A 114 2.45 2.31 2.78
CA LEU A 114 3.89 2.50 3.01
C LEU A 114 4.19 3.05 4.40
N THR A 115 3.24 3.77 5.03
CA THR A 115 3.46 4.42 6.33
C THR A 115 2.46 4.02 7.41
N SER A 116 1.33 3.39 7.06
CA SER A 116 0.28 2.98 7.99
C SER A 116 0.52 1.56 8.55
N ASN A 117 0.33 1.43 9.87
CA ASN A 117 0.25 0.14 10.58
C ASN A 117 -1.20 -0.20 10.98
N ASP A 118 -2.17 0.64 10.66
CA ASP A 118 -3.55 0.53 11.12
C ASP A 118 -4.34 -0.55 10.35
N ASP A 119 -4.86 -1.54 11.06
CA ASP A 119 -5.61 -2.65 10.44
C ASP A 119 -6.82 -2.17 9.64
N ALA A 120 -7.50 -1.11 10.09
CA ALA A 120 -8.67 -0.59 9.37
C ALA A 120 -8.30 -0.04 7.99
N THR A 121 -7.16 0.65 7.89
CA THR A 121 -6.58 1.10 6.61
C THR A 121 -6.26 -0.08 5.70
N TRP A 122 -5.58 -1.11 6.20
CA TRP A 122 -5.22 -2.29 5.40
C TRP A 122 -6.45 -3.05 4.90
N GLN A 123 -7.53 -3.09 5.68
CA GLN A 123 -8.78 -3.73 5.29
C GLN A 123 -9.50 -3.06 4.11
N GLN A 124 -9.15 -1.82 3.76
CA GLN A 124 -9.71 -1.11 2.60
C GLN A 124 -9.12 -1.56 1.26
N TYR A 125 -8.04 -2.35 1.28
CA TYR A 125 -7.34 -2.78 0.07
C TYR A 125 -7.36 -4.30 -0.09
N THR A 126 -7.34 -4.74 -1.34
CA THR A 126 -7.03 -6.12 -1.72
C THR A 126 -5.57 -6.15 -2.13
N VAL A 127 -4.79 -7.05 -1.51
CA VAL A 127 -3.37 -7.26 -1.80
C VAL A 127 -3.22 -8.66 -2.38
N ASN A 128 -2.59 -8.78 -3.55
CA ASN A 128 -2.28 -10.07 -4.14
C ASN A 128 -0.79 -10.13 -4.50
N ALA A 129 -0.10 -11.19 -4.08
CA ALA A 129 1.26 -11.46 -4.53
C ALA A 129 1.23 -11.93 -6.00
N THR A 130 2.03 -11.29 -6.85
CA THR A 130 2.15 -11.67 -8.27
C THR A 130 3.41 -12.48 -8.53
N GLN A 131 4.50 -12.13 -7.85
CA GLN A 131 5.82 -12.77 -7.92
C GLN A 131 6.52 -12.60 -6.57
N PRO A 132 7.65 -13.30 -6.30
CA PRO A 132 8.43 -13.04 -5.10
C PRO A 132 8.76 -11.55 -4.97
N ASN A 133 8.37 -10.94 -3.85
CA ASN A 133 8.53 -9.51 -3.55
C ASN A 133 7.73 -8.53 -4.43
N SER A 134 6.77 -9.01 -5.23
CA SER A 134 5.90 -8.17 -6.07
C SER A 134 4.44 -8.36 -5.66
N TYR A 135 3.75 -7.25 -5.41
CA TYR A 135 2.37 -7.23 -4.95
C TYR A 135 1.55 -6.26 -5.79
N THR A 136 0.32 -6.63 -6.12
CA THR A 136 -0.70 -5.69 -6.62
C THR A 136 -1.59 -5.27 -5.46
N VAL A 137 -1.88 -3.98 -5.39
CA VAL A 137 -2.74 -3.39 -4.36
C VAL A 137 -3.84 -2.62 -5.05
N SER A 138 -5.09 -2.95 -4.73
CA SER A 138 -6.28 -2.33 -5.31
C SER A 138 -7.24 -1.92 -4.21
N ALA A 139 -7.81 -0.71 -4.28
CA ALA A 139 -8.85 -0.29 -3.36
C ALA A 139 -10.11 -1.17 -3.52
N LYS A 140 -10.77 -1.53 -2.42
CA LYS A 140 -12.02 -2.29 -2.44
C LYS A 140 -13.23 -1.42 -2.77
N ALA A 141 -13.16 -0.13 -2.47
CA ALA A 141 -14.24 0.82 -2.77
C ALA A 141 -14.23 1.20 -4.26
N GLU A 142 -15.42 1.25 -4.87
CA GLU A 142 -15.58 1.83 -6.20
C GLU A 142 -15.39 3.36 -6.14
N GLY A 143 -14.72 3.93 -7.14
CA GLY A 143 -14.49 5.38 -7.23
C GLY A 143 -13.14 5.88 -6.73
N GLY A 144 -12.22 4.97 -6.37
CA GLY A 144 -10.84 5.35 -6.05
C GLY A 144 -10.15 6.09 -7.20
N GLN A 145 -9.28 7.05 -6.84
CA GLN A 145 -8.52 7.85 -7.81
C GLN A 145 -7.50 7.01 -8.60
N ILE A 146 -7.11 5.85 -8.06
CA ILE A 146 -6.18 4.91 -8.70
C ILE A 146 -6.94 3.63 -9.05
N ARG A 147 -6.98 3.31 -10.34
CA ARG A 147 -7.57 2.07 -10.86
C ARG A 147 -6.45 1.11 -11.27
N THR A 148 -6.67 -0.17 -11.03
CA THR A 148 -5.83 -1.21 -11.64
C THR A 148 -6.21 -1.30 -13.12
N LEU A 149 -5.22 -1.16 -14.00
CA LEU A 149 -5.35 -1.40 -15.44
C LEU A 149 -5.49 -2.90 -15.74
#